data_AF-A0AB34JZ79-F1
#
_entry.id   AF-A0AB34JZ79-F1
#
_cell.length_a   1.000
_cell.length_b   1.000
_cell.length_c   1.000
_cell.angle_alpha   90.00
_cell.angle_beta   90.00
_cell.angle_gamma   90.00
#
_symmetry.space_group_name_H-M   'P 1'
#
loop_
_entity.id
_entity.type
_entity.pdbx_description
1 polymer ?
#
loop_
_entity_poly.entity_id
_entity_poly.type
_entity_poly.pdbx_seq_one_letter_code
_entity_poly.pdbx_strand_id
1 'polypeptide(L)'
;MGAAPSAPSAAEQPRHAPTERERPAPAPPARDEWKAAFQRCSPTLEALALAQDEAGRLASRAWFVVCMARECGGCGEAYHAWKAEAAAALPPQLTAAHTETAVSLPGWERMAQCVVDRGRSVGVEVERTLDHVEGKGAEIQAEREWERATGEVEPLRTQLRSTFLSRGVAQSAAEMSIDELRVCQIYFYGLASRLQHCHEHASAFAREAGMSDPNTPLLGYAEERWDPRTEVWQRMEMCIHEQAANAGTEADYAWRSHNKAMNDSRR
;
A
#
# COMPACT_ATOMS: atom_id res chain seq x y z
N MET A 1 -44.71 -69.90 52.16
CA MET A 1 -43.74 -70.61 51.29
C MET A 1 -43.74 -69.91 49.94
N GLY A 2 -42.59 -69.42 49.51
CA GLY A 2 -42.43 -68.68 48.26
C GLY A 2 -41.11 -67.91 48.26
N ALA A 3 -40.00 -68.64 48.13
CA ALA A 3 -38.66 -68.06 48.04
C ALA A 3 -38.42 -67.56 46.60
N ALA A 4 -38.02 -66.30 46.46
CA ALA A 4 -37.60 -65.71 45.20
C ALA A 4 -36.15 -66.12 44.87
N PRO A 5 -35.79 -66.33 43.59
CA PRO A 5 -34.44 -66.74 43.18
C PRO A 5 -33.48 -65.55 43.12
N SER A 6 -32.28 -65.76 43.66
CA SER A 6 -31.15 -64.83 43.62
C SER A 6 -30.56 -64.69 42.21
N ALA A 7 -30.34 -63.45 41.77
CA ALA A 7 -29.65 -63.11 40.52
C ALA A 7 -28.11 -63.25 40.64
N PRO A 8 -27.40 -63.60 39.55
CA PRO A 8 -25.95 -63.76 39.58
C PRO A 8 -25.22 -62.41 39.53
N SER A 9 -24.15 -62.34 40.32
CA SER A 9 -23.21 -61.22 40.43
C SER A 9 -22.52 -60.94 39.08
N ALA A 10 -22.64 -59.72 38.58
CA ALA A 10 -21.95 -59.25 37.38
C ALA A 10 -20.44 -59.19 37.64
N ALA A 11 -19.67 -59.84 36.77
CA ALA A 11 -18.21 -59.85 36.80
C ALA A 11 -17.64 -58.47 36.45
N GLU A 12 -16.72 -58.01 37.29
CA GLU A 12 -16.00 -56.75 37.18
C GLU A 12 -15.05 -56.80 35.97
N GLN A 13 -15.31 -55.96 34.96
CA GLN A 13 -14.44 -55.84 33.79
C GLN A 13 -13.15 -55.08 34.16
N PRO A 14 -11.98 -55.52 33.67
CA PRO A 14 -10.72 -54.83 33.91
C PRO A 14 -10.75 -53.45 33.23
N ARG A 15 -10.53 -52.40 34.02
CA ARG A 15 -10.35 -51.04 33.52
C ARG A 15 -9.07 -50.98 32.71
N HIS A 16 -9.18 -50.89 31.38
CA HIS A 16 -8.05 -50.60 30.50
C HIS A 16 -7.49 -49.21 30.86
N ALA A 17 -6.21 -49.18 31.24
CA ALA A 17 -5.46 -47.94 31.40
C ALA A 17 -5.46 -47.18 30.06
N PRO A 18 -5.66 -45.85 30.07
CA PRO A 18 -5.64 -45.06 28.85
C PRO A 18 -4.26 -45.15 28.20
N THR A 19 -4.25 -45.60 26.94
CA THR A 19 -3.07 -45.73 26.09
C THR A 19 -2.40 -44.35 25.91
N GLU A 20 -1.11 -44.29 26.23
CA GLU A 20 -0.25 -43.10 26.31
C GLU A 20 0.03 -42.38 24.96
N ARG A 21 -0.88 -42.46 23.98
CA ARG A 21 -0.61 -42.10 22.57
C ARG A 21 -1.14 -40.76 22.08
N GLU A 22 -1.74 -39.93 22.93
CA GLU A 22 -2.10 -38.55 22.56
C GLU A 22 -1.64 -37.56 23.63
N ARG A 23 -0.32 -37.46 23.85
CA ARG A 23 0.20 -36.23 24.45
C ARG A 23 0.14 -35.16 23.36
N PRO A 24 -0.65 -34.07 23.54
CA PRO A 24 -0.66 -32.97 22.60
C PRO A 24 0.76 -32.44 22.44
N ALA A 25 1.16 -32.16 21.19
CA ALA A 25 2.45 -31.58 20.91
C ALA A 25 2.65 -30.31 21.78
N PRO A 26 3.85 -30.08 22.34
CA PRO A 26 4.11 -28.87 23.09
C PRO A 26 3.78 -27.66 22.22
N ALA A 27 3.08 -26.67 22.80
CA ALA A 27 2.72 -25.47 22.08
C ALA A 27 3.98 -24.82 21.46
N PRO A 28 3.93 -24.36 20.20
CA PRO A 28 5.04 -23.67 19.59
C PRO A 28 5.43 -22.45 20.45
N PRO A 29 6.70 -22.04 20.46
CA PRO A 29 7.10 -20.84 21.18
C PRO A 29 6.31 -19.65 20.62
N ALA A 30 5.94 -18.71 21.49
CA ALA A 30 5.09 -17.56 21.16
C ALA A 30 5.50 -16.81 19.87
N ARG A 31 6.80 -16.79 19.57
CA ARG A 31 7.38 -16.18 18.37
C ARG A 31 7.00 -16.91 17.07
N ASP A 32 6.98 -18.24 17.07
CA ASP A 32 6.64 -19.03 15.89
C ASP A 32 5.14 -18.95 15.59
N GLU A 33 4.32 -18.94 16.64
CA GLU A 33 2.89 -18.70 16.55
C GLU A 33 2.61 -17.32 15.93
N TRP A 34 3.24 -16.26 16.45
CA TRP A 34 3.12 -14.90 15.93
C TRP A 34 3.51 -14.84 14.45
N LYS A 35 4.65 -15.43 14.09
CA LYS A 35 5.14 -15.47 12.71
C LYS A 35 4.14 -16.16 11.78
N ALA A 36 3.58 -17.29 12.20
CA ALA A 36 2.60 -18.02 11.41
C ALA A 36 1.28 -17.25 11.26
N ALA A 37 0.80 -16.58 12.33
CA ALA A 37 -0.36 -15.70 12.27
C ALA A 37 -0.12 -14.53 11.31
N PHE A 38 1.02 -13.86 11.43
CA PHE A 38 1.42 -12.76 10.56
C PHE A 38 1.44 -13.16 9.08
N GLN A 39 1.98 -14.34 8.77
CA GLN A 39 1.98 -14.88 7.40
C GLN A 39 0.55 -15.12 6.88
N ARG A 40 -0.36 -15.66 7.70
CA ARG A 40 -1.76 -15.86 7.29
C ARG A 40 -2.53 -14.55 7.14
N CYS A 41 -2.12 -13.51 7.85
CA CYS A 41 -2.69 -12.18 7.77
C CYS A 41 -2.02 -11.27 6.72
N SER A 42 -1.03 -11.76 5.97
CA SER A 42 -0.34 -10.95 4.95
C SER A 42 -1.27 -10.30 3.91
N PRO A 43 -2.40 -10.90 3.48
CA PRO A 43 -3.30 -10.24 2.53
C PRO A 43 -3.88 -8.91 3.05
N THR A 44 -4.05 -8.78 4.38
CA THR A 44 -4.51 -7.50 4.98
C THR A 44 -3.40 -6.44 5.01
N LEU A 45 -2.13 -6.86 5.08
CA LEU A 45 -0.98 -5.96 4.94
C LEU A 45 -0.75 -5.53 3.50
N GLU A 46 -0.96 -6.44 2.54
CA GLU A 46 -0.96 -6.10 1.12
C GLU A 46 -2.07 -5.10 0.80
N ALA A 47 -3.27 -5.29 1.35
CA ALA A 47 -4.35 -4.32 1.23
C ALA A 47 -4.00 -2.97 1.85
N LEU A 48 -3.33 -2.94 3.00
CA LEU A 48 -2.82 -1.71 3.62
C LEU A 48 -1.81 -0.99 2.72
N ALA A 49 -0.85 -1.74 2.15
CA ALA A 49 0.16 -1.19 1.25
C ALA A 49 -0.43 -0.65 -0.06
N LEU A 50 -1.58 -1.17 -0.49
CA LEU A 50 -2.26 -0.76 -1.73
C LEU A 50 -3.39 0.27 -1.50
N ALA A 51 -3.68 0.63 -0.25
CA ALA A 51 -4.77 1.56 0.06
C ALA A 51 -4.41 2.99 -0.39
N GLN A 52 -5.29 3.59 -1.20
CA GLN A 52 -5.08 4.92 -1.79
C GLN A 52 -5.73 6.05 -0.97
N ASP A 53 -6.68 5.72 -0.11
CA ASP A 53 -7.41 6.67 0.72
C ASP A 53 -7.34 6.31 2.22
N GLU A 54 -7.69 7.28 3.06
CA GLU A 54 -7.65 7.13 4.52
C GLU A 54 -8.60 6.04 5.01
N ALA A 55 -9.79 5.93 4.42
CA ALA A 55 -10.78 4.93 4.81
C ALA A 55 -10.28 3.49 4.56
N GLY A 56 -9.62 3.25 3.43
CA GLY A 56 -9.00 1.97 3.07
C GLY A 56 -7.82 1.62 3.95
N ARG A 57 -7.02 2.62 4.37
CA ARG A 57 -5.93 2.43 5.33
C ARG A 57 -6.46 2.06 6.72
N LEU A 58 -7.43 2.81 7.23
CA LEU A 58 -8.09 2.52 8.51
C LEU A 58 -8.74 1.14 8.51
N ALA A 59 -9.47 0.80 7.44
CA ALA A 59 -10.06 -0.52 7.25
C ALA A 59 -8.99 -1.62 7.28
N SER A 60 -7.93 -1.49 6.49
CA SER A 60 -6.87 -2.52 6.42
C SER A 60 -6.16 -2.70 7.75
N ARG A 61 -5.87 -1.62 8.49
CA ARG A 61 -5.28 -1.67 9.85
C ARG A 61 -6.20 -2.41 10.82
N ALA A 62 -7.50 -2.07 10.83
CA ALA A 62 -8.47 -2.72 11.70
C ALA A 62 -8.62 -4.22 11.37
N TRP A 63 -8.78 -4.57 10.09
CA TRP A 63 -8.95 -5.96 9.69
C TRP A 63 -7.68 -6.80 9.87
N PHE A 64 -6.49 -6.20 9.82
CA PHE A 64 -5.26 -6.86 10.24
C PHE A 64 -5.30 -7.23 11.73
N VAL A 65 -5.73 -6.33 12.62
CA VAL A 65 -5.85 -6.61 14.06
C VAL A 65 -6.85 -7.74 14.30
N VAL A 66 -8.00 -7.73 13.63
CA VAL A 66 -9.00 -8.82 13.71
C VAL A 66 -8.38 -10.16 13.27
N CYS A 67 -7.66 -10.15 12.14
CA CYS A 67 -7.01 -11.35 11.64
C CYS A 67 -5.97 -11.86 12.65
N MET A 68 -5.11 -11.00 13.17
CA MET A 68 -4.11 -11.37 14.17
C MET A 68 -4.75 -11.90 15.45
N ALA A 69 -5.86 -11.31 15.91
CA ALA A 69 -6.57 -11.79 17.09
C ALA A 69 -7.20 -13.18 16.88
N ARG A 70 -7.68 -13.47 15.66
CA ARG A 70 -8.19 -14.79 15.27
C ARG A 70 -7.08 -15.83 15.19
N GLU A 71 -5.95 -15.45 14.59
CA GLU A 71 -4.88 -16.39 14.22
C GLU A 71 -3.84 -16.61 15.33
N CYS A 72 -3.71 -15.66 16.26
CA CYS A 72 -2.89 -15.82 17.44
C CYS A 72 -3.73 -16.49 18.54
N GLY A 73 -3.43 -17.76 18.84
CA GLY A 73 -4.12 -18.57 19.83
C GLY A 73 -4.21 -17.94 21.23
N GLY A 74 -3.29 -17.04 21.58
CA GLY A 74 -3.36 -16.25 22.82
C GLY A 74 -4.50 -15.21 22.90
N CYS A 75 -5.10 -14.83 21.78
CA CYS A 75 -6.15 -13.79 21.71
C CYS A 75 -7.53 -14.30 21.29
N GLY A 76 -7.68 -15.63 21.12
CA GLY A 76 -8.90 -16.24 20.60
C GLY A 76 -10.15 -15.92 21.44
N GLU A 77 -10.04 -15.89 22.77
CA GLU A 77 -11.20 -15.55 23.64
C GLU A 77 -11.70 -14.13 23.38
N ALA A 78 -10.78 -13.15 23.33
CA ALA A 78 -11.12 -11.75 23.06
C ALA A 78 -11.71 -11.59 21.65
N TYR A 79 -11.15 -12.30 20.66
CA TYR A 79 -11.69 -12.33 19.30
C TYR A 79 -13.11 -12.92 19.25
N HIS A 80 -13.37 -14.04 19.93
CA HIS A 80 -14.69 -14.68 19.92
C HIS A 80 -15.76 -13.83 20.61
N ALA A 81 -15.40 -13.14 21.69
CA ALA A 81 -16.28 -12.17 22.35
C ALA A 81 -16.66 -11.03 21.40
N TRP A 82 -15.66 -10.36 20.80
CA TRP A 82 -15.90 -9.30 19.82
C TRP A 82 -16.67 -9.80 18.59
N LYS A 83 -16.37 -11.00 18.08
CA LYS A 83 -17.05 -11.59 16.92
C LYS A 83 -18.55 -11.78 17.18
N ALA A 84 -18.94 -12.17 18.39
CA ALA A 84 -20.35 -12.33 18.74
C ALA A 84 -21.10 -10.99 18.70
N GLU A 85 -20.48 -9.91 19.21
CA GLU A 85 -21.00 -8.54 19.12
C GLU A 85 -21.08 -8.08 17.65
N ALA A 86 -20.00 -8.30 16.90
CA ALA A 86 -19.91 -7.92 15.49
C ALA A 86 -20.96 -8.63 14.62
N ALA A 87 -21.21 -9.91 14.87
CA ALA A 87 -22.24 -10.67 14.15
C ALA A 87 -23.67 -10.14 14.40
N ALA A 88 -23.91 -9.49 15.55
CA ALA A 88 -25.19 -8.85 15.85
C ALA A 88 -25.32 -7.44 15.26
N ALA A 89 -24.19 -6.73 15.10
CA ALA A 89 -24.16 -5.32 14.70
C ALA A 89 -23.86 -5.08 13.22
N LEU A 90 -23.22 -6.03 12.53
CA LEU A 90 -22.72 -5.85 11.17
C LEU A 90 -23.42 -6.77 10.17
N PRO A 91 -23.54 -6.37 8.89
CA PRO A 91 -24.09 -7.23 7.87
C PRO A 91 -23.16 -8.41 7.54
N PRO A 92 -23.69 -9.50 6.94
CA PRO A 92 -22.88 -10.64 6.52
C PRO A 92 -21.78 -10.30 5.50
N GLN A 93 -21.97 -9.23 4.74
CA GLN A 93 -21.06 -8.74 3.70
C GLN A 93 -20.44 -7.43 4.17
N LEU A 94 -19.20 -7.51 4.61
CA LEU A 94 -18.47 -6.37 5.14
C LEU A 94 -17.86 -5.53 4.00
N THR A 95 -17.78 -4.22 4.24
CA THR A 95 -17.17 -3.23 3.35
C THR A 95 -16.36 -2.26 4.20
N ALA A 96 -15.54 -1.42 3.59
CA ALA A 96 -14.72 -0.43 4.33
C ALA A 96 -15.56 0.46 5.26
N ALA A 97 -16.77 0.85 4.84
CA ALA A 97 -17.69 1.68 5.62
C ALA A 97 -18.15 1.04 6.93
N HIS A 98 -18.09 -0.28 7.06
CA HIS A 98 -18.46 -0.99 8.28
C HIS A 98 -17.35 -1.00 9.34
N THR A 99 -16.13 -0.55 8.98
CA THR A 99 -14.98 -0.53 9.90
C THR A 99 -15.25 0.33 11.12
N GLU A 100 -15.81 1.53 10.95
CA GLU A 100 -16.10 2.44 12.06
C GLU A 100 -17.04 1.82 13.10
N THR A 101 -18.12 1.18 12.63
CA THR A 101 -19.02 0.42 13.50
C THR A 101 -18.29 -0.72 14.19
N ALA A 102 -17.46 -1.47 13.46
CA ALA A 102 -16.74 -2.64 13.96
C ALA A 102 -15.75 -2.30 15.08
N VAL A 103 -15.02 -1.18 14.96
CA VAL A 103 -14.04 -0.72 15.97
C VAL A 103 -14.68 -0.01 17.15
N SER A 104 -15.92 0.42 17.02
CA SER A 104 -16.69 1.06 18.10
C SER A 104 -17.39 0.05 19.02
N LEU A 105 -17.32 -1.25 18.72
CA LEU A 105 -17.92 -2.29 19.56
C LEU A 105 -17.17 -2.46 20.88
N PRO A 106 -17.85 -2.70 22.01
CA PRO A 106 -17.22 -2.80 23.34
C PRO A 106 -16.05 -3.80 23.42
N GLY A 107 -16.13 -4.94 22.71
CA GLY A 107 -15.09 -5.96 22.69
C GLY A 107 -13.84 -5.59 21.89
N TRP A 108 -13.87 -4.52 21.09
CA TRP A 108 -12.78 -4.15 20.18
C TRP A 108 -11.49 -3.82 20.92
N GLU A 109 -11.55 -2.91 21.90
CA GLU A 109 -10.37 -2.40 22.60
C GLU A 109 -9.59 -3.53 23.28
N ARG A 110 -10.30 -4.43 23.97
CA ARG A 110 -9.71 -5.60 24.62
C ARG A 110 -9.05 -6.55 23.62
N MET A 111 -9.68 -6.79 22.48
CA MET A 111 -9.13 -7.62 21.41
C MET A 111 -7.87 -7.00 20.80
N ALA A 112 -7.92 -5.71 20.47
CA ALA A 112 -6.79 -4.98 19.91
C ALA A 112 -5.60 -4.93 20.87
N GLN A 113 -5.87 -4.65 22.16
CA GLN A 113 -4.83 -4.64 23.19
C GLN A 113 -4.16 -6.01 23.36
N CYS A 114 -4.92 -7.11 23.28
CA CYS A 114 -4.34 -8.45 23.31
C CYS A 114 -3.32 -8.67 22.20
N VAL A 115 -3.63 -8.25 20.96
CA VAL A 115 -2.72 -8.37 19.82
C VAL A 115 -1.45 -7.55 20.04
N VAL A 116 -1.60 -6.31 20.54
CA VAL A 116 -0.46 -5.42 20.85
C VAL A 116 0.44 -6.04 21.92
N ASP A 117 -0.13 -6.52 23.03
CA ASP A 117 0.64 -7.13 24.11
C ASP A 117 1.34 -8.41 23.67
N ARG A 118 0.67 -9.21 22.83
CA ARG A 118 1.26 -10.43 22.27
C ARG A 118 2.41 -10.11 21.33
N GLY A 119 2.27 -9.11 20.47
CA GLY A 119 3.35 -8.61 19.63
C GLY A 119 4.54 -8.13 20.47
N ARG A 120 4.28 -7.31 21.50
CA ARG A 120 5.31 -6.81 22.42
C ARG A 120 6.05 -7.95 23.13
N SER A 121 5.34 -9.00 23.54
CA SER A 121 5.94 -10.17 24.20
C SER A 121 6.98 -10.91 23.35
N VAL A 122 6.93 -10.74 22.02
CA VAL A 122 7.89 -11.32 21.06
C VAL A 122 8.80 -10.26 20.40
N GLY A 123 8.79 -9.03 20.91
CA GLY A 123 9.63 -7.93 20.42
C GLY A 123 9.11 -7.21 19.17
N VAL A 124 7.81 -7.28 18.89
CA VAL A 124 7.17 -6.61 17.74
C VAL A 124 6.31 -5.45 18.21
N GLU A 125 6.57 -4.26 17.64
CA GLU A 125 5.71 -3.08 17.76
C GLU A 125 4.69 -3.09 16.62
N VAL A 126 3.44 -3.47 16.91
CA VAL A 126 2.39 -3.66 15.90
C VAL A 126 2.12 -2.36 15.12
N GLU A 127 1.96 -1.24 15.83
CA GLU A 127 1.70 0.07 15.23
C GLU A 127 2.81 0.48 14.25
N ARG A 128 4.07 0.45 14.70
CA ARG A 128 5.23 0.75 13.86
C ARG A 128 5.34 -0.17 12.64
N THR A 129 4.94 -1.44 12.78
CA THR A 129 4.92 -2.39 11.66
C THR A 129 3.89 -1.97 10.62
N LEU A 130 2.69 -1.56 11.05
CA LEU A 130 1.65 -1.09 10.15
C LEU A 130 2.04 0.23 9.47
N ASP A 131 2.62 1.18 10.21
CA ASP A 131 3.12 2.45 9.66
C ASP A 131 4.22 2.22 8.61
N HIS A 132 5.11 1.25 8.87
CA HIS A 132 6.15 0.87 7.92
C HIS A 132 5.55 0.27 6.64
N VAL A 133 4.56 -0.62 6.75
CA VAL A 133 3.89 -1.24 5.60
C VAL A 133 3.14 -0.19 4.78
N GLU A 134 2.45 0.73 5.44
CA GLU A 134 1.76 1.87 4.82
C GLU A 134 2.75 2.76 4.05
N GLY A 135 3.84 3.17 4.69
CA GLY A 135 4.89 3.98 4.06
C GLY A 135 5.53 3.28 2.85
N LYS A 136 5.86 1.98 2.98
CA LYS A 136 6.40 1.20 1.87
C LYS A 136 5.41 0.99 0.74
N GLY A 137 4.13 0.83 1.06
CA GLY A 137 3.07 0.80 0.07
C GLY A 137 3.00 2.08 -0.75
N ALA A 138 3.04 3.24 -0.07
CA ALA A 138 3.05 4.54 -0.72
C ALA A 138 4.28 4.75 -1.63
N GLU A 139 5.48 4.37 -1.17
CA GLU A 139 6.70 4.41 -1.98
C GLU A 139 6.57 3.57 -3.28
N ILE A 140 6.10 2.31 -3.17
CA ILE A 140 5.92 1.42 -4.33
C ILE A 140 4.88 1.97 -5.30
N GLN A 141 3.80 2.58 -4.80
CA GLN A 141 2.78 3.20 -5.65
C GLN A 141 3.35 4.42 -6.39
N ALA A 142 4.09 5.28 -5.69
CA ALA A 142 4.75 6.43 -6.30
C ALA A 142 5.76 6.00 -7.38
N GLU A 143 6.56 4.96 -7.12
CA GLU A 143 7.48 4.37 -8.10
C GLU A 143 6.73 3.88 -9.35
N ARG A 144 5.66 3.09 -9.18
CA ARG A 144 4.86 2.56 -10.30
C ARG A 144 4.18 3.67 -11.10
N GLU A 145 3.65 4.68 -10.42
CA GLU A 145 3.03 5.81 -11.08
C GLU A 145 4.05 6.61 -11.89
N TRP A 146 5.23 6.85 -11.32
CA TRP A 146 6.34 7.51 -11.99
C TRP A 146 6.83 6.73 -13.21
N GLU A 147 7.05 5.42 -13.08
CA GLU A 147 7.42 4.53 -14.20
C GLU A 147 6.37 4.58 -15.32
N ARG A 148 5.08 4.52 -14.96
CA ARG A 148 3.98 4.62 -15.92
C ARG A 148 4.01 5.97 -16.63
N ALA A 149 4.05 7.07 -15.89
CA ALA A 149 4.02 8.41 -16.44
C ALA A 149 5.22 8.64 -17.38
N THR A 150 6.44 8.33 -16.92
CA THR A 150 7.67 8.43 -17.73
C THR A 150 7.64 7.55 -18.97
N GLY A 151 7.12 6.33 -18.87
CA GLY A 151 6.93 5.43 -20.02
C GLY A 151 5.93 5.96 -21.04
N GLU A 152 4.83 6.56 -20.59
CA GLU A 152 3.81 7.16 -21.46
C GLU A 152 4.31 8.41 -22.21
N VAL A 153 5.19 9.21 -21.60
CA VAL A 153 5.75 10.42 -22.22
C VAL A 153 7.05 10.17 -22.99
N GLU A 154 7.56 8.95 -22.98
CA GLU A 154 8.81 8.59 -23.65
C GLU A 154 8.83 8.86 -25.17
N PRO A 155 7.74 8.58 -25.93
CA PRO A 155 7.70 8.91 -27.35
C PRO A 155 7.84 10.41 -27.60
N LEU A 156 7.20 11.23 -26.75
CA LEU A 156 7.32 12.69 -26.81
C LEU A 156 8.77 13.11 -26.53
N ARG A 157 9.39 12.60 -25.45
CA ARG A 157 10.80 12.87 -25.11
C ARG A 157 11.74 12.55 -26.29
N THR A 158 11.54 11.40 -26.93
CA THR A 158 12.34 10.94 -28.07
C THR A 158 12.17 11.83 -29.30
N GLN A 159 10.94 12.21 -29.62
CA GLN A 159 10.64 13.10 -30.74
C GLN A 159 11.24 14.50 -30.52
N LEU A 160 11.04 15.04 -29.32
CA LEU A 160 11.56 16.33 -28.89
C LEU A 160 13.09 16.40 -29.01
N ARG A 161 13.79 15.38 -28.51
CA ARG A 161 15.26 15.30 -28.61
C ARG A 161 15.76 15.19 -30.04
N SER A 162 15.17 14.29 -30.82
CA SER A 162 15.62 14.06 -32.21
C SER A 162 15.32 15.24 -33.14
N THR A 163 14.22 15.97 -32.88
CA THR A 163 13.81 17.10 -33.72
C THR A 163 14.57 18.38 -33.38
N PHE A 164 14.78 18.66 -32.09
CA PHE A 164 15.27 19.96 -31.65
C PHE A 164 16.71 19.95 -31.12
N LEU A 165 17.26 18.81 -30.68
CA LEU A 165 18.57 18.73 -30.01
C LEU A 165 19.63 18.07 -30.88
N SER A 166 20.18 18.84 -31.82
CA SER A 166 21.24 18.39 -32.74
C SER A 166 22.57 18.03 -32.05
N ARG A 167 22.82 18.52 -30.83
CA ARG A 167 24.07 18.33 -30.07
C ARG A 167 23.95 17.30 -28.94
N GLY A 168 22.83 16.60 -28.84
CA GLY A 168 22.53 15.71 -27.72
C GLY A 168 21.98 16.47 -26.50
N VAL A 169 21.93 15.77 -25.36
CA VAL A 169 21.32 16.23 -24.11
C VAL A 169 22.42 16.64 -23.13
N ALA A 170 22.27 17.80 -22.49
CA ALA A 170 23.18 18.31 -21.49
C ALA A 170 23.27 17.39 -20.26
N GLN A 171 24.45 17.36 -19.62
CA GLN A 171 24.64 16.56 -18.39
C GLN A 171 24.14 17.29 -17.14
N SER A 172 24.01 18.62 -17.21
CA SER A 172 23.55 19.47 -16.11
C SER A 172 22.63 20.59 -16.60
N ALA A 173 21.82 21.16 -15.71
CA ALA A 173 20.97 22.32 -16.04
C ALA A 173 21.78 23.54 -16.50
N ALA A 174 23.01 23.71 -16.00
CA ALA A 174 23.91 24.81 -16.38
C ALA A 174 24.43 24.71 -17.82
N GLU A 175 24.43 23.51 -18.40
CA GLU A 175 24.86 23.24 -19.77
C GLU A 175 23.70 23.28 -20.79
N MET A 176 22.45 23.32 -20.31
CA MET A 176 21.29 23.29 -21.20
C MET A 176 21.23 24.55 -22.06
N SER A 177 21.15 24.34 -23.37
CA SER A 177 20.81 25.43 -24.29
C SER A 177 19.39 25.93 -24.04
N ILE A 178 19.07 27.14 -24.51
CA ILE A 178 17.70 27.68 -24.43
C ILE A 178 16.69 26.73 -25.10
N ASP A 179 17.06 26.14 -26.24
CA ASP A 179 16.19 25.18 -26.93
C ASP A 179 16.01 23.89 -26.12
N GLU A 180 17.06 23.41 -25.46
CA GLU A 180 16.96 22.27 -24.54
C GLU A 180 16.06 22.55 -23.34
N LEU A 181 16.16 23.74 -22.75
CA LEU A 181 15.28 24.16 -21.66
C LEU A 181 13.81 24.14 -22.10
N ARG A 182 13.48 24.76 -23.24
CA ARG A 182 12.10 24.80 -23.77
C ARG A 182 11.55 23.40 -24.03
N VAL A 183 12.38 22.54 -24.60
CA VAL A 183 11.98 21.17 -24.92
C VAL A 183 11.83 20.32 -23.66
N CYS A 184 12.69 20.51 -22.65
CA CYS A 184 12.57 19.92 -21.33
C CYS A 184 11.26 20.37 -20.64
N GLN A 185 10.87 21.64 -20.79
CA GLN A 185 9.62 22.15 -20.25
C GLN A 185 8.39 21.44 -20.83
N ILE A 186 8.36 21.20 -22.15
CA ILE A 186 7.28 20.44 -22.79
C ILE A 186 7.23 19.00 -22.26
N TYR A 187 8.39 18.39 -22.01
CA TYR A 187 8.48 17.08 -21.39
C TYR A 187 7.93 17.07 -19.96
N PHE A 188 8.29 18.05 -19.12
CA PHE A 188 7.78 18.19 -17.75
C PHE A 188 6.27 18.43 -17.72
N TYR A 189 5.76 19.27 -18.61
CA TYR A 189 4.32 19.41 -18.80
C TYR A 189 3.66 18.06 -19.14
N GLY A 190 4.28 17.30 -20.06
CA GLY A 190 3.85 15.93 -20.39
C GLY A 190 3.80 15.03 -19.15
N LEU A 191 4.84 15.03 -18.31
CA LEU A 191 4.86 14.26 -17.06
C LEU A 191 3.73 14.69 -16.12
N ALA A 192 3.60 15.99 -15.84
CA ALA A 192 2.56 16.50 -14.96
C ALA A 192 1.15 16.15 -15.43
N SER A 193 0.91 16.11 -16.75
CA SER A 193 -0.39 15.73 -17.31
C SER A 193 -0.76 14.26 -17.06
N ARG A 194 0.24 13.38 -16.87
CA ARG A 194 0.06 11.93 -16.65
C ARG A 194 0.14 11.52 -15.19
N LEU A 195 0.79 12.31 -14.35
CA LEU A 195 0.81 12.12 -12.89
C LEU A 195 -0.52 12.58 -12.30
N GLN A 196 -1.22 11.69 -11.59
CA GLN A 196 -2.54 11.95 -11.02
C GLN A 196 -2.52 13.16 -10.08
N HIS A 197 -1.49 13.24 -9.22
CA HIS A 197 -1.33 14.35 -8.27
C HIS A 197 -0.96 15.69 -8.92
N CYS A 198 -0.36 15.69 -10.12
CA CYS A 198 0.07 16.92 -10.79
C CYS A 198 -0.91 17.38 -11.88
N HIS A 199 -1.96 16.61 -12.17
CA HIS A 199 -2.89 16.88 -13.26
C HIS A 199 -3.62 18.23 -13.12
N GLU A 200 -3.98 18.63 -11.89
CA GLU A 200 -4.61 19.92 -11.63
C GLU A 200 -3.65 21.09 -11.94
N HIS A 201 -2.37 20.95 -11.60
CA HIS A 201 -1.35 21.94 -11.90
C HIS A 201 -1.05 22.03 -13.40
N ALA A 202 -0.97 20.88 -14.09
CA ALA A 202 -0.85 20.84 -15.54
C ALA A 202 -2.05 21.52 -16.23
N SER A 203 -3.27 21.25 -15.75
CA SER A 203 -4.50 21.87 -16.27
C SER A 203 -4.54 23.39 -16.03
N ALA A 204 -4.05 23.86 -14.88
CA ALA A 204 -3.95 25.28 -14.59
C ALA A 204 -2.94 25.97 -15.53
N PHE A 205 -1.77 25.36 -15.73
CA PHE A 205 -0.77 25.86 -16.66
C PHE A 205 -1.29 25.86 -18.11
N ALA A 206 -1.97 24.79 -18.56
CA ALA A 206 -2.54 24.72 -19.90
C ALA A 206 -3.49 25.88 -20.21
N ARG A 207 -4.33 26.28 -19.23
CA ARG A 207 -5.21 27.46 -19.37
C ARG A 207 -4.44 28.76 -19.49
N GLU A 208 -3.43 28.97 -18.65
CA GLU A 208 -2.59 30.18 -18.67
C GLU A 208 -1.81 30.29 -19.98
N ALA A 209 -1.25 29.17 -20.43
CA ALA A 209 -0.56 29.06 -21.70
C ALA A 209 -1.50 29.22 -22.91
N GLY A 210 -2.82 29.17 -22.70
CA GLY A 210 -3.85 29.27 -23.73
C GLY A 210 -3.89 28.08 -24.67
N MET A 211 -3.58 26.88 -24.16
CA MET A 211 -3.65 25.63 -24.92
C MET A 211 -5.12 25.27 -25.18
N SER A 212 -5.48 25.04 -26.44
CA SER A 212 -6.83 24.58 -26.80
C SER A 212 -7.08 23.12 -26.42
N ASP A 213 -6.03 22.30 -26.46
CA ASP A 213 -6.05 20.91 -26.02
C ASP A 213 -4.80 20.62 -25.16
N PRO A 214 -4.97 20.38 -23.85
CA PRO A 214 -3.89 20.04 -22.93
C PRO A 214 -3.09 18.79 -23.36
N ASN A 215 -3.66 17.89 -24.16
CA ASN A 215 -2.97 16.67 -24.59
C ASN A 215 -2.08 16.87 -25.82
N THR A 216 -2.16 18.04 -26.47
CA THR A 216 -1.37 18.38 -27.66
C THR A 216 -0.62 19.70 -27.45
N PRO A 217 0.33 19.78 -26.50
CA PRO A 217 0.98 21.04 -26.10
C PRO A 217 1.76 21.76 -27.21
N LEU A 218 2.08 21.06 -28.29
CA LEU A 218 2.73 21.65 -29.47
C LEU A 218 1.73 22.37 -30.40
N LEU A 219 0.44 22.04 -30.32
CA LEU A 219 -0.59 22.65 -31.14
C LEU A 219 -0.94 24.04 -30.59
N GLY A 220 -0.55 25.08 -31.31
CA GLY A 220 -0.75 26.47 -30.86
C GLY A 220 0.27 26.91 -29.80
N TYR A 221 1.43 26.26 -29.72
CA TYR A 221 2.52 26.66 -28.83
C TYR A 221 2.89 28.13 -29.03
N ALA A 222 2.81 28.90 -27.93
CA ALA A 222 3.15 30.32 -27.86
C ALA A 222 4.25 30.50 -26.80
N GLU A 223 5.49 30.68 -27.26
CA GLU A 223 6.68 30.65 -26.42
C GLU A 223 6.61 31.62 -25.25
N GLU A 224 6.10 32.83 -25.49
CA GLU A 224 5.96 33.89 -24.50
C GLU A 224 5.02 33.54 -23.34
N ARG A 225 4.17 32.53 -23.51
CA ARG A 225 3.24 32.05 -22.47
C ARG A 225 3.79 30.87 -21.68
N TRP A 226 4.88 30.26 -22.15
CA TRP A 226 5.61 29.19 -21.47
C TRP A 226 6.77 29.78 -20.64
N ASP A 227 6.45 30.71 -19.75
CA ASP A 227 7.45 31.37 -18.89
C ASP A 227 7.64 30.58 -17.58
N PRO A 228 8.85 30.02 -17.33
CA PRO A 228 9.13 29.24 -16.12
C PRO A 228 9.12 30.05 -14.82
N ARG A 229 9.07 31.38 -14.92
CA ARG A 229 8.99 32.28 -13.76
C ARG A 229 7.56 32.49 -13.27
N THR A 230 6.56 31.99 -14.00
CA THR A 230 5.16 32.10 -13.59
C THR A 230 4.86 31.16 -12.43
N GLU A 231 3.98 31.59 -11.51
CA GLU A 231 3.59 30.78 -10.35
C GLU A 231 2.90 29.47 -10.78
N VAL A 232 2.12 29.50 -11.88
CA VAL A 232 1.46 28.30 -12.41
C VAL A 232 2.46 27.26 -12.92
N TRP A 233 3.55 27.70 -13.57
CA TRP A 233 4.64 26.82 -13.98
C TRP A 233 5.35 26.23 -12.75
N GLN A 234 5.79 27.09 -11.82
CA GLN A 234 6.56 26.67 -10.65
C GLN A 234 5.80 25.65 -9.79
N ARG A 235 4.48 25.81 -9.62
CA ARG A 235 3.66 24.82 -8.91
C ARG A 235 3.62 23.47 -9.62
N MET A 236 3.49 23.47 -10.95
CA MET A 236 3.52 22.25 -11.74
C MET A 236 4.88 21.56 -11.65
N GLU A 237 5.96 22.31 -11.86
CA GLU A 237 7.33 21.82 -11.78
C GLU A 237 7.65 21.25 -10.39
N MET A 238 7.32 21.97 -9.32
CA MET A 238 7.49 21.51 -7.94
C MET A 238 6.76 20.19 -7.69
N CYS A 239 5.51 20.05 -8.17
CA CYS A 239 4.78 18.78 -8.06
C CYS A 239 5.53 17.63 -8.75
N ILE A 240 6.08 17.83 -9.95
CA ILE A 240 6.85 16.78 -10.65
C ILE A 240 8.08 16.39 -9.83
N HIS A 241 8.82 17.35 -9.29
CA HIS A 241 9.99 17.06 -8.46
C HIS A 241 9.62 16.32 -7.16
N GLU A 242 8.50 16.68 -6.52
CA GLU A 242 7.98 15.97 -5.36
C GLU A 242 7.58 14.53 -5.70
N GLN A 243 6.88 14.31 -6.82
CA GLN A 243 6.51 12.97 -7.27
C GLN A 243 7.74 12.12 -7.62
N ALA A 244 8.75 12.71 -8.26
CA ALA A 244 10.02 12.04 -8.52
C ALA A 244 10.72 11.64 -7.21
N ALA A 245 10.79 12.56 -6.24
CA ALA A 245 11.40 12.29 -4.95
C ALA A 245 10.68 11.18 -4.18
N ASN A 246 9.35 11.16 -4.21
CA ASN A 246 8.53 10.10 -3.61
C ASN A 246 8.75 8.74 -4.29
N ALA A 247 9.06 8.74 -5.59
CA ALA A 247 9.47 7.56 -6.35
C ALA A 247 10.95 7.19 -6.18
N GLY A 248 11.71 7.91 -5.33
CA GLY A 248 13.14 7.64 -5.11
C GLY A 248 14.06 8.06 -6.25
N THR A 249 13.65 9.03 -7.08
CA THR A 249 14.42 9.52 -8.23
C THR A 249 14.38 11.05 -8.36
N GLU A 250 14.91 11.58 -9.46
CA GLU A 250 14.91 13.01 -9.78
C GLU A 250 14.24 13.25 -11.14
N ALA A 251 13.38 14.27 -11.21
CA ALA A 251 12.68 14.63 -12.45
C ALA A 251 13.67 14.92 -13.61
N ASP A 252 14.74 15.64 -13.31
CA ASP A 252 15.80 15.94 -14.26
C ASP A 252 16.54 14.68 -14.74
N TYR A 253 16.69 13.67 -13.89
CA TYR A 253 17.30 12.40 -14.27
C TYR A 253 16.39 11.67 -15.26
N ALA A 254 15.07 11.70 -15.05
CA ALA A 254 14.10 11.17 -16.00
C ALA A 254 14.09 11.95 -17.32
N TRP A 255 14.41 13.25 -17.35
CA TRP A 255 14.77 13.90 -18.60
C TRP A 255 16.05 13.25 -19.13
N ARG A 256 17.21 13.47 -18.51
CA ARG A 256 18.56 13.19 -19.05
C ARG A 256 18.83 11.74 -19.45
N SER A 257 18.30 10.78 -18.72
CA SER A 257 18.56 9.35 -18.95
C SER A 257 18.16 8.91 -20.36
N HIS A 258 18.96 8.07 -21.00
CA HIS A 258 18.45 7.20 -22.06
C HIS A 258 17.73 6.05 -21.37
N ASN A 259 16.57 5.62 -21.88
CA ASN A 259 15.75 4.55 -21.30
C ASN A 259 16.41 3.15 -21.43
N LYS A 260 17.66 3.02 -20.97
CA LYS A 260 18.45 1.80 -20.94
C LYS A 260 18.34 1.11 -19.58
N ALA A 261 18.11 1.88 -18.50
CA ALA A 261 18.10 1.37 -17.12
C ALA A 261 16.85 0.54 -16.75
N MET A 262 15.65 0.84 -17.29
CA MET A 262 14.43 0.11 -16.90
C MET A 262 14.38 -1.35 -17.39
N ASN A 263 15.19 -1.73 -18.40
CA ASN A 263 15.31 -3.12 -18.82
C ASN A 263 16.38 -3.91 -18.04
N ASP A 264 17.36 -3.23 -17.43
CA ASP A 264 18.46 -3.88 -16.73
C ASP A 264 18.15 -4.16 -15.25
N SER A 265 17.21 -3.43 -14.62
CA SER A 265 16.76 -3.70 -13.23
C SER A 265 15.76 -4.87 -13.08
N ARG A 266 15.36 -5.50 -14.19
CA ARG A 266 14.48 -6.70 -14.21
C ARG A 266 15.24 -8.02 -14.42
N ARG A 267 16.57 -8.01 -14.27
CA ARG A 267 17.44 -9.19 -14.27
C ARG A 267 18.09 -9.38 -12.91
#